data_AF-A0A1S3DA54-F1
#
_entry.id   AF-A0A1S3DA54-F1
#
_cell.length_a   1.000
_cell.length_b   1.000
_cell.length_c   1.000
_cell.angle_alpha   90.00
_cell.angle_beta   90.00
_cell.angle_gamma   90.00
#
_symmetry.space_group_name_H-M   'P 1'
#
loop_
_entity.id
_entity.type
_entity.pdbx_description
1 polymer ?
#
loop_
_entity_poly.entity_id
_entity_poly.type
_entity_poly.pdbx_seq_one_letter_code
_entity_poly.pdbx_strand_id
1 'polypeptide(L)' 'MVPKITCHFWHITDIHLDLDYTVGGDTKRNCRRSSTSGHNFRPAARYGDYNCDSPWELVRSAVRTMEEKHGEIEFILWTG' A
#
# COMPACT_ATOMS: atom_id res chain seq x y z
N MET A 1 0.88 22.76 -37.87
CA MET A 1 0.15 22.24 -36.70
C MET A 1 1.21 21.82 -35.68
N VAL A 2 1.26 22.43 -34.50
CA VAL A 2 2.27 22.08 -33.47
C VAL A 2 1.73 20.90 -32.66
N PRO A 3 2.47 19.80 -32.48
CA PRO A 3 2.01 18.69 -31.67
C PRO A 3 1.82 19.13 -30.22
N LYS A 4 0.67 18.77 -29.64
CA LYS A 4 0.39 19.00 -28.22
C LYS A 4 1.13 17.92 -27.43
N ILE A 5 2.09 18.33 -26.61
CA ILE A 5 2.76 17.45 -25.66
C ILE A 5 1.87 17.35 -24.41
N THR A 6 1.59 16.12 -23.97
CA THR A 6 0.86 15.86 -22.72
C THR A 6 1.84 15.28 -21.70
N CYS A 7 2.01 15.99 -20.60
CA CYS A 7 2.83 15.58 -19.46
C CYS A 7 1.95 14.96 -18.37
N HIS A 8 2.48 13.96 -17.68
CA HIS A 8 1.81 13.24 -16.59
C HIS A 8 2.73 13.14 -15.37
N PHE A 9 2.16 13.33 -14.19
CA PHE A 9 2.85 13.07 -12.94
C PHE A 9 1.97 12.20 -12.04
N TRP A 10 2.61 11.42 -11.18
CA TRP A 10 1.90 10.70 -10.12
C TRP A 10 1.87 11.55 -8.84
N HIS A 11 0.74 11.55 -8.14
CA HIS A 11 0.64 12.07 -6.78
C HIS A 11 0.32 10.91 -5.83
N ILE A 12 1.22 10.66 -4.88
CA ILE A 12 1.07 9.66 -3.82
C ILE A 12 1.16 10.31 -2.44
N THR A 13 0.50 9.72 -1.47
CA THR A 13 0.43 10.25 -0.09
C THR A 13 0.06 9.13 0.86
N ASP A 14 0.31 9.37 2.14
CA ASP A 14 -0.14 8.66 3.32
C ASP A 14 0.03 7.15 3.19
N ILE A 15 1.24 6.73 2.78
CA ILE A 15 1.52 5.31 2.52
C ILE A 15 1.32 4.47 3.79
N HIS A 16 1.64 5.04 4.97
CA HIS A 16 1.49 4.38 6.27
C HIS A 16 2.00 2.94 6.25
N LEU A 17 3.31 2.75 6.06
CA LEU A 17 3.91 1.41 6.02
C LEU A 17 4.03 0.82 7.43
N ASP A 18 3.37 -0.32 7.68
CA ASP A 18 3.57 -1.12 8.90
C ASP A 18 4.61 -2.22 8.66
N LEU A 19 5.81 -2.02 9.22
CA LEU A 19 6.91 -2.98 9.15
C LEU A 19 6.66 -4.26 9.96
N ASP A 20 5.73 -4.22 10.92
CA ASP A 20 5.38 -5.35 11.78
C ASP A 20 4.13 -6.11 11.28
N TYR A 21 3.53 -5.66 10.16
CA TYR A 21 2.38 -6.34 9.57
C TYR A 21 2.69 -7.81 9.30
N THR A 22 1.78 -8.69 9.72
CA THR A 22 1.94 -10.13 9.51
C THR A 22 0.67 -10.72 8.91
N VAL A 23 0.78 -11.49 7.82
CA VAL A 23 -0.35 -12.27 7.29
C VAL A 23 -0.81 -13.28 8.34
N GLY A 24 -2.11 -13.30 8.61
CA GLY A 24 -2.68 -14.06 9.73
C GLY A 24 -2.64 -13.32 11.07
N GLY A 25 -2.10 -12.10 11.10
CA GLY A 25 -2.03 -11.24 12.28
C GLY A 25 -3.41 -10.82 12.80
N ASP A 26 -3.43 -10.34 14.03
CA ASP A 26 -4.66 -9.95 14.73
C ASP A 26 -5.10 -8.55 14.31
N THR A 27 -6.19 -8.47 13.54
CA THR A 27 -6.75 -7.21 13.04
C THR A 27 -7.29 -6.29 14.12
N LYS A 28 -7.43 -6.77 15.37
CA LYS A 28 -7.75 -5.93 16.54
C LYS A 28 -6.51 -5.43 17.27
N ARG A 29 -5.32 -5.85 16.85
CA ARG A 29 -4.02 -5.54 17.48
C ARG A 29 -2.97 -5.17 16.44
N ASN A 30 -3.29 -4.16 15.63
CA ASN A 30 -2.40 -3.61 14.59
C ASN A 30 -1.91 -4.66 13.58
N CYS A 31 -2.61 -5.79 13.43
CA CYS A 31 -2.33 -6.78 12.40
C CYS A 31 -0.96 -7.46 12.54
N ARG A 32 -0.44 -7.44 13.76
CA ARG A 32 0.80 -8.08 14.16
C ARG A 32 0.54 -9.49 14.61
N ARG A 33 1.62 -10.27 14.71
CA ARG A 33 1.57 -11.62 15.25
C ARG A 33 1.05 -11.60 16.70
N SER A 34 -0.08 -12.25 16.93
CA SER A 34 -0.66 -12.37 18.27
C SER A 34 -0.26 -13.69 18.91
N SER A 35 0.22 -13.65 20.16
CA SER A 35 0.59 -14.84 20.95
C SER A 35 -0.64 -15.51 21.60
N THR A 36 -1.79 -14.85 21.61
CA THR A 36 -3.01 -15.39 22.19
C THR A 36 -3.74 -16.28 21.19
N SER A 37 -3.71 -17.58 21.45
CA SER A 37 -4.51 -18.60 20.77
C SER A 37 -5.99 -18.39 21.08
N GLY A 38 -6.73 -17.77 20.15
CA GLY A 38 -8.15 -17.49 20.28
C GLY A 38 -8.62 -16.51 19.20
N HIS A 39 -9.06 -17.03 18.06
CA HIS A 39 -9.44 -16.24 16.89
C HIS A 39 -10.85 -15.66 17.02
N ASN A 40 -11.02 -14.62 17.85
CA ASN A 40 -12.22 -13.77 17.82
C ASN A 40 -12.05 -12.58 16.84
N PHE A 41 -11.18 -12.72 15.83
CA PHE A 41 -10.85 -11.69 14.85
C PHE A 41 -10.73 -12.30 13.45
N ARG A 42 -10.92 -11.47 12.43
CA ARG A 42 -10.62 -11.84 11.04
C ARG A 42 -9.11 -11.74 10.83
N PRO A 43 -8.41 -12.81 10.39
CA PRO A 43 -6.96 -12.74 10.18
C PRO A 43 -6.60 -11.74 9.06
N ALA A 44 -5.51 -11.00 9.25
CA ALA A 44 -5.02 -10.04 8.27
C ALA A 44 -4.56 -10.74 6.97
N ALA A 45 -4.91 -10.18 5.80
CA ALA A 45 -4.67 -10.81 4.49
C ALA A 45 -3.36 -10.36 3.83
N ARG A 46 -3.02 -10.87 2.65
CA ARG A 46 -1.76 -10.55 1.96
C ARG A 46 -1.58 -9.06 1.66
N TYR A 47 -2.64 -8.37 1.25
CA TYR A 47 -2.58 -6.97 0.80
C TYR A 47 -3.13 -5.98 1.82
N GLY A 48 -3.37 -6.42 3.06
CA GLY A 48 -3.87 -5.57 4.14
C GLY A 48 -5.21 -6.02 4.70
N ASP A 49 -5.68 -5.24 5.67
CA ASP A 49 -7.03 -5.22 6.20
C ASP A 49 -7.37 -3.77 6.55
N TYR A 50 -8.65 -3.40 6.52
CA TYR A 50 -9.08 -2.01 6.75
C TYR A 50 -8.76 -1.49 8.16
N ASN A 51 -8.46 -2.37 9.11
CA ASN A 51 -8.07 -2.01 10.48
C ASN A 51 -6.54 -1.87 10.66
N CYS A 52 -5.77 -1.92 9.59
CA CYS A 52 -4.30 -1.84 9.62
C CYS A 52 -3.78 -0.71 8.75
N ASP A 53 -2.56 -0.28 9.07
CA ASP A 53 -1.67 0.40 8.15
C ASP A 53 -1.20 -0.55 7.02
N SER A 54 -0.65 0.03 5.95
CA SER A 54 -0.31 -0.69 4.72
C SER A 54 0.81 -1.71 4.91
N PRO A 55 0.64 -2.97 4.49
CA PRO A 55 1.75 -3.90 4.38
C PRO A 55 2.64 -3.56 3.19
N TRP A 56 3.88 -4.02 3.26
CA TRP A 56 4.86 -3.85 2.17
C TRP A 56 4.34 -4.37 0.82
N GLU A 57 3.60 -5.49 0.80
CA GLU A 57 2.98 -6.05 -0.40
C GLU A 57 2.01 -5.08 -1.07
N LEU A 58 1.24 -4.30 -0.30
CA LEU A 58 0.33 -3.30 -0.84
C LEU A 58 1.11 -2.14 -1.48
N VAL A 59 2.10 -1.60 -0.76
CA VAL A 59 2.96 -0.51 -1.25
C VAL A 59 3.67 -0.91 -2.55
N ARG A 60 4.26 -2.10 -2.58
CA ARG A 60 4.92 -2.64 -3.78
C ARG A 60 3.94 -2.80 -4.93
N SER A 61 2.72 -3.28 -4.67
CA SER A 61 1.69 -3.45 -5.70
C SER A 61 1.24 -2.12 -6.30
N ALA A 62 1.14 -1.07 -5.49
CA ALA A 62 0.77 0.28 -5.93
C ALA A 62 1.84 0.86 -6.86
N VAL A 63 3.13 0.82 -6.46
CA VAL A 63 4.25 1.30 -7.28
C VAL A 63 4.32 0.54 -8.61
N ARG A 64 4.17 -0.78 -8.57
CA ARG A 64 4.12 -1.60 -9.80
C ARG A 64 2.96 -1.20 -10.72
N THR A 65 1.80 -0.90 -10.14
CA THR A 65 0.63 -0.45 -10.92
C THR A 65 0.86 0.92 -11.55
N MET A 66 1.55 1.83 -10.84
CA MET A 66 1.92 3.15 -11.38
C MET A 66 2.82 3.00 -12.61
N GLU A 67 3.83 2.15 -12.53
CA GLU A 67 4.74 1.83 -13.64
C GLU A 67 4.01 1.18 -14.82
N GLU A 68 3.17 0.16 -14.57
CA GLU A 68 2.42 -0.55 -15.61
C GLU A 68 1.38 0.32 -16.32
N LYS A 69 0.77 1.29 -15.61
CA LYS A 69 -0.23 2.20 -16.20
C LYS A 69 0.40 3.37 -16.93
N HIS A 70 1.33 4.06 -16.29
CA HIS A 70 2.01 5.25 -16.82
C HIS A 70 3.39 5.38 -16.17
N GLY A 71 4.36 4.60 -16.66
CA GLY A 71 5.76 4.67 -16.21
C GLY A 71 6.54 5.84 -16.80
N GLU A 72 6.17 6.31 -17.99
CA GLU A 72 6.72 7.55 -18.57
C GLU A 72 6.01 8.77 -17.96
N ILE A 73 6.65 9.36 -16.95
CA ILE A 73 6.17 10.52 -16.20
C ILE A 73 7.32 11.51 -15.96
N GLU A 74 7.00 12.78 -15.78
CA GLU A 74 8.02 13.80 -15.53
C GLU A 74 8.51 13.82 -14.09
N PHE A 75 7.62 13.57 -13.13
CA PHE A 75 7.94 13.53 -11.71
C PHE A 75 6.88 12.80 -10.88
N ILE A 76 7.21 12.54 -9.61
CA ILE A 76 6.28 12.05 -8.59
C ILE A 76 6.18 13.13 -7.51
N LEU A 77 4.95 13.56 -7.22
CA LEU A 77 4.65 14.35 -6.04
C LEU A 77 4.32 13.37 -4.90
N TRP A 78 5.11 13.39 -3.83
CA TRP A 78 4.86 12.56 -2.65
C TRP A 78 4.72 13.45 -1.42
N THR A 79 3.53 13.42 -0.81
CA THR A 79 3.16 14.30 0.31
C THR A 79 3.19 13.65 1.69
N GLY A 80 3.95 12.54 1.82
CA GLY A 80 4.13 11.78 3.05
C GLY A 80 3.12 10.67 3.15
#